data_AF-A0A6J5TU29-F1
#
_entry.id   AF-A0A6J5TU29-F1
#
_cell.length_a   1.000
_cell.length_b   1.000
_cell.length_c   1.000
_cell.angle_alpha   90.00
_cell.angle_beta   90.00
_cell.angle_gamma   90.00
#
_symmetry.space_group_name_H-M   'P 1'
#
loop_
_entity.id
_entity.type
_entity.pdbx_description
1 polymer ?
#
loop_
_entity_poly.entity_id
_entity_poly.type
_entity_poly.pdbx_seq_one_letter_code
_entity_poly.pdbx_strand_id
1 'polypeptide(L)'
;MLKGEKSAIPLLYLARVGDPTFHEDAGLIKKQAASNHTLIPANYPLASAAPLLCAGITVYASMVRHKMNQPGKSLGVIGLGGLGHMGVKFGKAFGLNVTIFSTSISKKEETLSQLGADNFVVSSDRNQMKALVKSVDFIIDIASGDHPFDPYVELLKLVEFWSYGGIPQ
;
A
#
# COMPACT_ATOMS: atom_id res chain seq x y z
N MET A 1 10.49 4.14 50.07
CA MET A 1 11.76 4.54 49.42
C MET A 1 12.02 3.57 48.27
N LEU A 2 11.46 3.84 47.09
CA LEU A 2 11.52 2.99 45.91
C LEU A 2 12.32 3.73 44.81
N LYS A 3 13.51 3.22 44.48
CA LYS A 3 14.29 3.55 43.26
C LYS A 3 13.49 3.04 42.05
N GLY A 4 13.43 3.66 40.87
CA GLY A 4 14.16 4.74 40.23
C GLY A 4 13.98 4.50 38.72
N GLU A 5 13.19 5.34 38.07
CA GLU A 5 12.61 5.18 36.74
C GLU A 5 13.57 5.55 35.58
N LYS A 6 13.33 4.86 34.45
CA LYS A 6 13.40 5.32 33.04
C LYS A 6 14.76 5.44 32.33
N SER A 7 14.95 4.47 31.43
CA SER A 7 15.83 4.46 30.27
C SER A 7 15.54 5.65 29.34
N ALA A 8 16.59 6.43 29.05
CA ALA A 8 16.58 7.58 28.15
C ALA A 8 16.85 7.14 26.71
N ILE A 9 15.92 7.45 25.80
CA ILE A 9 16.08 7.38 24.35
C ILE A 9 16.65 8.74 23.90
N PRO A 10 17.73 8.81 23.09
CA PRO A 10 18.45 10.06 22.90
C PRO A 10 17.77 11.00 21.89
N LEU A 11 17.64 12.25 22.33
CA LEU A 11 17.58 13.54 21.61
C LEU A 11 17.14 13.56 20.13
N LEU A 12 15.92 14.03 19.92
CA LEU A 12 15.40 14.58 18.66
C LEU A 12 15.98 16.00 18.45
N TYR A 13 16.62 16.26 17.31
CA TYR A 13 17.16 17.58 16.98
C TYR A 13 16.05 18.49 16.43
N LEU A 14 15.67 19.51 17.19
CA LEU A 14 14.71 20.57 16.81
C LEU A 14 15.47 21.79 16.29
N ALA A 15 15.36 22.10 15.00
CA ALA A 15 15.81 23.39 14.45
C ALA A 15 14.60 24.34 14.30
N ARG A 16 14.61 25.45 15.05
CA ARG A 16 13.63 26.56 14.92
C ARG A 16 13.91 27.40 13.67
N VAL A 17 12.84 27.88 13.03
CA VAL A 17 12.81 28.65 11.78
C VAL A 17 12.85 30.16 12.05
N GLY A 18 13.65 30.88 11.26
CA GLY A 18 13.59 32.34 11.08
C GLY A 18 13.95 32.72 9.64
N ASP A 19 13.08 33.54 9.04
CA ASP A 19 13.13 34.31 7.78
C ASP A 19 12.92 33.63 6.40
N PRO A 20 11.92 34.12 5.59
CA PRO A 20 11.59 33.58 4.27
C PRO A 20 12.19 34.43 3.14
N THR A 21 12.94 33.79 2.24
CA THR A 21 13.13 34.31 0.88
C THR A 21 12.89 33.16 -0.11
N PHE A 22 11.80 33.29 -0.86
CA PHE A 22 11.44 32.39 -1.96
C PHE A 22 12.18 32.85 -3.21
N HIS A 23 13.04 31.99 -3.75
CA HIS A 23 13.52 32.13 -5.13
C HIS A 23 13.00 30.91 -5.91
N GLU A 24 12.20 31.20 -6.92
CA GLU A 24 11.54 30.26 -7.80
C GLU A 24 12.53 29.88 -8.91
N ASP A 25 13.03 28.64 -8.88
CA ASP A 25 13.70 28.01 -10.02
C ASP A 25 13.44 26.49 -9.98
N ALA A 26 13.17 25.94 -11.15
CA ALA A 26 12.67 24.61 -11.45
C ALA A 26 13.21 23.44 -10.58
N GLY A 27 12.30 22.71 -9.94
CA GLY A 27 12.33 21.24 -9.89
C GLY A 27 13.20 20.52 -8.84
N LEU A 28 14.05 21.21 -8.08
CA LEU A 28 14.83 20.58 -7.00
C LEU A 28 14.86 21.51 -5.79
N ILE A 29 13.84 21.38 -4.94
CA ILE A 29 13.70 22.21 -3.74
C ILE A 29 14.84 21.86 -2.78
N LYS A 30 15.82 22.76 -2.64
CA LYS A 30 16.97 22.58 -1.73
C LYS A 30 16.59 22.75 -0.25
N LYS A 31 15.44 23.36 0.04
CA LYS A 31 14.94 23.57 1.41
C LYS A 31 13.41 23.67 1.41
N GLN A 32 12.72 22.66 1.95
CA GLN A 32 11.27 22.66 2.12
C GLN A 32 10.95 23.01 3.58
N ALA A 33 10.26 24.12 3.83
CA ALA A 33 9.64 24.37 5.12
C ALA A 33 8.27 23.66 5.15
N ALA A 34 8.10 22.68 6.03
CA ALA A 34 6.83 21.99 6.25
C ALA A 34 6.31 22.29 7.66
N SER A 35 5.05 22.71 7.76
CA SER A 35 4.38 23.04 9.03
C SER A 35 4.20 21.81 9.94
N ASN A 36 4.00 20.64 9.34
CA ASN A 36 3.92 19.34 10.01
C ASN A 36 5.01 18.42 9.48
N HIS A 37 5.75 17.77 10.37
CA HIS A 37 6.87 16.90 10.00
C HIS A 37 6.49 15.43 10.17
N THR A 38 6.63 14.64 9.10
CA THR A 38 6.62 13.18 9.20
C THR A 38 7.99 12.74 9.66
N LEU A 39 8.07 12.11 10.82
CA LEU A 39 9.33 11.58 11.34
C LEU A 39 9.76 10.36 10.52
N ILE A 40 10.88 10.48 9.81
CA ILE A 40 11.54 9.36 9.15
C ILE A 40 12.51 8.74 10.18
N PRO A 41 12.49 7.42 10.40
CA PRO A 41 13.45 6.77 11.30
C PRO A 41 14.89 7.09 10.88
N ALA A 42 15.76 7.39 11.86
CA ALA A 42 17.14 7.83 11.60
C ALA A 42 17.96 6.85 10.73
N ASN A 43 17.62 5.56 10.78
CA ASN A 43 18.30 4.49 10.04
C ASN A 43 17.63 4.14 8.71
N TYR A 44 16.64 4.91 8.25
CA TYR A 44 15.94 4.63 6.99
C TYR A 44 16.50 5.48 5.83
N PRO A 45 16.82 4.89 4.66
CA PRO A 45 17.34 5.64 3.53
C PRO A 45 16.35 6.71 3.04
N LEU A 46 16.77 7.98 3.06
CA LEU A 46 15.92 9.11 2.68
C LEU A 46 15.37 9.00 1.24
N ALA A 47 16.19 8.50 0.30
CA ALA A 47 15.76 8.29 -1.08
C ALA A 47 14.60 7.29 -1.20
N SER A 48 14.57 6.27 -0.34
CA SER A 48 13.50 5.28 -0.29
C SER A 48 12.28 5.75 0.50
N ALA A 49 12.39 6.87 1.23
CA ALA A 49 11.29 7.44 2.01
C ALA A 49 10.36 8.29 1.14
N ALA A 50 10.90 8.95 0.11
CA ALA A 50 10.11 9.82 -0.76
C ALA A 50 8.90 9.10 -1.42
N PRO A 51 9.03 7.88 -1.98
CA PRO A 51 7.87 7.16 -2.52
C PRO A 51 6.82 6.79 -1.47
N LEU A 52 7.22 6.60 -0.20
CA LEU A 52 6.29 6.28 0.88
C LEU A 52 5.34 7.44 1.21
N LEU A 53 5.81 8.67 1.04
CA LEU A 53 5.04 9.88 1.38
C LEU A 53 3.93 10.21 0.36
N CYS A 54 3.95 9.59 -0.83
CA CYS A 54 2.94 9.80 -1.86
C CYS A 54 2.21 8.49 -2.20
N ALA A 55 2.88 7.60 -2.94
CA ALA A 55 2.30 6.31 -3.32
C ALA A 55 2.05 5.41 -2.10
N GLY A 56 2.98 5.40 -1.14
CA GLY A 56 2.88 4.55 0.04
C GLY A 56 1.68 4.88 0.92
N ILE A 57 1.52 6.16 1.28
CA ILE A 57 0.40 6.59 2.13
C ILE A 57 -0.96 6.37 1.47
N THR A 58 -1.06 6.53 0.16
CA THR A 58 -2.30 6.32 -0.61
C THR A 58 -2.79 4.87 -0.50
N VAL A 59 -1.87 3.93 -0.70
CA VAL A 59 -2.15 2.49 -0.60
C VAL A 59 -2.40 2.10 0.86
N TYR A 60 -1.52 2.51 1.77
CA TYR A 60 -1.62 2.17 3.19
C TYR A 60 -2.91 2.68 3.82
N ALA A 61 -3.27 3.95 3.59
CA ALA A 61 -4.48 4.54 4.16
C ALA A 61 -5.73 3.82 3.67
N SER A 62 -5.79 3.47 2.39
CA SER A 62 -6.89 2.69 1.81
C SER A 62 -7.00 1.32 2.47
N MET A 63 -5.89 0.59 2.58
CA MET A 63 -5.88 -0.75 3.20
C MET A 63 -6.35 -0.70 4.66
N VAL A 64 -5.85 0.24 5.46
CA VAL A 64 -6.23 0.36 6.88
C VAL A 64 -7.70 0.78 7.01
N ARG A 65 -8.16 1.76 6.22
CA ARG A 65 -9.55 2.24 6.26
C ARG A 65 -10.55 1.13 5.95
N HIS A 66 -10.21 0.22 5.05
CA HIS A 66 -11.05 -0.92 4.68
C HIS A 66 -10.76 -2.20 5.49
N LYS A 67 -10.02 -2.11 6.61
CA LYS A 67 -9.68 -3.24 7.49
C LYS A 67 -9.00 -4.39 6.74
N MET A 68 -8.15 -4.01 5.80
CA MET A 68 -7.38 -4.88 4.91
C MET A 68 -5.93 -5.05 5.40
N ASN A 69 -5.77 -5.17 6.71
CA ASN A 69 -4.51 -5.41 7.41
C ASN A 69 -4.58 -6.68 8.27
N GLN A 70 -5.55 -7.54 7.98
CA GLN A 70 -5.79 -8.79 8.71
C GLN A 70 -5.11 -9.94 7.97
N PRO A 71 -4.19 -10.68 8.61
CA PRO A 71 -3.52 -11.82 7.99
C PRO A 71 -4.50 -12.85 7.43
N GLY A 72 -4.13 -13.48 6.31
CA GLY A 72 -4.92 -14.55 5.68
C GLY A 72 -5.99 -14.09 4.70
N LYS A 73 -6.26 -12.78 4.57
CA LYS A 73 -7.12 -12.25 3.50
C LYS A 73 -6.40 -12.19 2.15
N SER A 74 -7.19 -12.21 1.09
CA SER A 74 -6.71 -12.15 -0.30
C SER A 74 -6.73 -10.72 -0.85
N LEU A 75 -5.60 -10.25 -1.36
CA LEU A 75 -5.43 -8.96 -2.04
C LEU A 75 -5.25 -9.18 -3.55
N GLY A 76 -6.06 -8.51 -4.35
CA GLY A 76 -5.83 -8.33 -5.78
C GLY A 76 -5.17 -6.97 -6.07
N VAL A 77 -4.10 -6.95 -6.86
CA VAL A 77 -3.48 -5.70 -7.35
C VAL A 77 -3.57 -5.69 -8.87
N ILE A 78 -4.30 -4.74 -9.45
CA ILE A 78 -4.41 -4.59 -10.91
C ILE A 78 -3.37 -3.59 -11.37
N GLY A 79 -2.38 -4.05 -12.13
CA GLY A 79 -1.29 -3.22 -12.63
C GLY A 79 -0.05 -3.23 -11.74
N LEU A 80 1.10 -3.05 -12.39
CA LEU A 80 2.43 -3.04 -11.77
C LEU A 80 3.16 -1.77 -12.19
N GLY A 81 3.13 -0.79 -11.28
CA GLY A 81 3.84 0.48 -11.33
C GLY A 81 4.17 0.94 -9.92
N GLY A 82 4.42 2.24 -9.73
CA GLY A 82 4.85 2.79 -8.43
C GLY A 82 3.92 2.45 -7.24
N LEU A 83 2.60 2.59 -7.43
CA LEU A 83 1.62 2.24 -6.38
C LEU A 83 1.46 0.73 -6.23
N GLY A 84 1.49 -0.03 -7.33
CA GLY A 84 1.32 -1.48 -7.31
C GLY A 84 2.44 -2.17 -6.52
N HIS A 85 3.68 -1.69 -6.68
CA HIS A 85 4.82 -2.19 -5.89
C HIS A 85 4.61 -1.94 -4.39
N MET A 86 4.03 -0.80 -4.01
CA MET A 86 3.69 -0.52 -2.61
C MET A 86 2.54 -1.41 -2.13
N GLY A 87 1.53 -1.65 -2.96
CA GLY A 87 0.42 -2.58 -2.68
C GLY A 87 0.90 -3.98 -2.33
N VAL A 88 1.81 -4.52 -3.14
CA VAL A 88 2.38 -5.84 -2.88
C VAL A 88 3.19 -5.86 -1.58
N LYS A 89 4.08 -4.89 -1.39
CA LYS A 89 4.93 -4.80 -0.19
C LYS A 89 4.10 -4.69 1.09
N PHE A 90 3.08 -3.83 1.12
CA PHE A 90 2.19 -3.73 2.27
C PHE A 90 1.34 -4.97 2.45
N GLY A 91 0.79 -5.55 1.37
CA GLY A 91 0.03 -6.79 1.44
C GLY A 91 0.84 -7.94 2.06
N LYS A 92 2.07 -8.15 1.60
CA LYS A 92 2.98 -9.15 2.19
C LYS A 92 3.34 -8.82 3.63
N ALA A 93 3.61 -7.56 3.95
CA ALA A 93 3.91 -7.14 5.32
C ALA A 93 2.73 -7.37 6.29
N PHE A 94 1.48 -7.27 5.81
CA PHE A 94 0.27 -7.60 6.58
C PHE A 94 -0.08 -9.10 6.60
N GLY A 95 0.70 -9.95 5.92
CA GLY A 95 0.41 -11.39 5.83
C GLY A 95 -0.78 -11.73 4.96
N LEU A 96 -1.05 -10.92 3.92
CA LEU A 96 -2.09 -11.18 2.93
C LEU A 96 -1.59 -12.10 1.83
N ASN A 97 -2.52 -12.80 1.19
CA ASN A 97 -2.29 -13.53 -0.05
C ASN A 97 -2.42 -12.57 -1.22
N VAL A 98 -1.31 -12.17 -1.82
CA VAL A 98 -1.27 -11.13 -2.85
C VAL A 98 -1.27 -11.77 -4.24
N THR A 99 -2.29 -11.44 -5.02
CA THR A 99 -2.43 -11.82 -6.42
C THR A 99 -2.32 -10.58 -7.30
N ILE A 100 -1.47 -10.64 -8.31
CA ILE A 100 -1.31 -9.54 -9.26
C ILE A 100 -1.99 -9.85 -10.57
N PHE A 101 -2.76 -8.89 -11.06
CA PHE A 101 -3.37 -8.91 -12.38
C PHE A 101 -2.61 -7.98 -13.32
N SER A 102 -2.12 -8.50 -14.43
CA SER A 102 -1.43 -7.69 -15.44
C SER A 102 -1.73 -8.20 -16.84
N THR A 103 -1.69 -7.32 -17.83
CA THR A 103 -1.80 -7.68 -19.25
C THR A 103 -0.48 -8.21 -19.80
N SER A 104 0.66 -7.84 -19.21
CA SER A 104 2.00 -8.17 -19.71
C SER A 104 2.62 -9.30 -18.90
N ILE A 105 2.83 -10.46 -19.54
CA ILE A 105 3.47 -11.61 -18.88
C ILE A 105 4.94 -11.36 -18.51
N SER A 106 5.60 -10.39 -19.15
CA SER A 106 6.97 -9.99 -18.86
C SER A 106 7.18 -9.53 -17.42
N LYS A 107 6.13 -9.05 -16.75
CA LYS A 107 6.20 -8.59 -15.35
C LYS A 107 6.06 -9.72 -14.31
N LYS A 108 5.84 -10.95 -14.76
CA LYS A 108 5.60 -12.12 -13.89
C LYS A 108 6.80 -12.44 -13.01
N GLU A 109 8.00 -12.47 -13.58
CA GLU A 109 9.22 -12.84 -12.85
C GLU A 109 9.59 -11.79 -11.80
N GLU A 110 9.54 -10.50 -12.17
CA GLU A 110 9.72 -9.38 -11.23
C GLU A 110 8.74 -9.50 -10.04
N THR A 111 7.49 -9.80 -10.34
CA THR A 111 6.43 -9.90 -9.33
C THR A 111 6.65 -11.03 -8.34
N LEU A 112 6.88 -12.24 -8.86
CA LEU A 112 6.94 -13.43 -8.02
C LEU A 112 8.29 -13.50 -7.29
N SER A 113 9.39 -13.20 -7.98
CA SER A 113 10.74 -13.36 -7.43
C SER A 113 11.22 -12.14 -6.65
N GLN A 114 10.91 -10.91 -7.09
CA GLN A 114 11.44 -9.70 -6.46
C GLN A 114 10.47 -9.07 -5.45
N LEU A 115 9.18 -9.06 -5.76
CA LEU A 115 8.17 -8.48 -4.85
C LEU A 115 7.56 -9.52 -3.90
N GLY A 116 7.70 -10.81 -4.21
CA GLY A 116 7.19 -11.90 -3.36
C GLY A 116 5.68 -12.02 -3.35
N ALA A 117 5.01 -11.65 -4.46
CA ALA A 117 3.58 -11.93 -4.60
C ALA A 117 3.34 -13.45 -4.68
N ASP A 118 2.17 -13.89 -4.19
CA ASP A 118 1.83 -15.31 -4.13
C ASP A 118 1.37 -15.83 -5.49
N ASN A 119 0.63 -15.01 -6.24
CA ASN A 119 0.09 -15.37 -7.55
C ASN A 119 0.25 -14.24 -8.56
N PHE A 120 0.39 -14.62 -9.84
CA PHE A 120 0.37 -13.72 -10.98
C PHE A 120 -0.61 -14.24 -12.02
N VAL A 121 -1.53 -13.38 -12.43
CA VAL A 121 -2.63 -13.68 -13.34
C VAL A 121 -2.55 -12.75 -14.54
N VAL A 122 -2.58 -13.35 -15.72
CA VAL A 122 -2.70 -12.58 -16.96
C VAL A 122 -4.17 -12.21 -17.15
N SER A 123 -4.50 -10.92 -17.12
CA SER A 123 -5.90 -10.48 -17.16
C SER A 123 -6.63 -10.78 -18.48
N SER A 124 -5.88 -10.99 -19.57
CA SER A 124 -6.43 -11.45 -20.85
C SER A 124 -6.73 -12.96 -20.88
N ASP A 125 -6.21 -13.74 -19.93
CA ASP A 125 -6.49 -15.17 -19.82
C ASP A 125 -7.77 -15.42 -19.00
N ARG A 126 -8.86 -15.68 -19.73
CA ARG A 126 -10.17 -15.96 -19.13
C ARG A 126 -10.18 -17.19 -18.23
N ASN A 127 -9.35 -18.19 -18.47
CA ASN A 127 -9.33 -19.40 -17.64
C ASN A 127 -8.72 -19.11 -16.28
N GLN A 128 -7.63 -18.34 -16.24
CA GLN A 128 -7.01 -17.92 -14.98
C GLN A 128 -7.94 -17.00 -14.18
N MET A 129 -8.62 -16.06 -14.85
CA MET A 129 -9.60 -15.18 -14.21
C MET A 129 -10.77 -15.99 -13.60
N LYS A 130 -11.31 -16.97 -14.34
CA LYS A 130 -12.40 -17.82 -13.85
C LYS A 130 -12.03 -18.64 -12.62
N ALA A 131 -10.79 -19.09 -12.51
CA ALA A 131 -10.32 -19.84 -11.35
C ALA A 131 -10.32 -19.02 -10.04
N LEU A 132 -10.37 -17.70 -10.14
CA LEU A 132 -10.32 -16.76 -9.02
C LEU A 132 -11.65 -16.08 -8.72
N VAL A 133 -12.74 -16.49 -9.35
CA VAL A 133 -14.08 -15.97 -9.09
C VAL A 133 -14.40 -16.12 -7.60
N LYS A 134 -14.87 -15.03 -6.97
CA LYS A 134 -15.19 -14.96 -5.53
C LYS A 134 -14.07 -15.42 -4.59
N SER A 135 -12.81 -15.22 -4.97
CA SER A 135 -11.64 -15.63 -4.16
C SER A 135 -10.89 -14.48 -3.49
N VAL A 136 -11.11 -13.24 -3.97
CA VAL A 136 -10.37 -12.06 -3.56
C VAL A 136 -11.20 -11.22 -2.58
N ASP A 137 -10.63 -10.81 -1.45
CA ASP A 137 -11.35 -10.00 -0.46
C ASP A 137 -11.32 -8.51 -0.81
N PHE A 138 -10.26 -8.04 -1.46
CA PHE A 138 -10.11 -6.65 -1.82
C PHE A 138 -9.25 -6.48 -3.06
N ILE A 139 -9.56 -5.49 -3.89
CA ILE A 139 -8.82 -5.17 -5.10
C ILE A 139 -8.35 -3.72 -5.04
N ILE A 140 -7.07 -3.50 -5.32
CA ILE A 140 -6.49 -2.18 -5.56
C ILE A 140 -6.21 -2.07 -7.05
N ASP A 141 -6.93 -1.18 -7.71
CA ASP A 141 -6.69 -0.85 -9.10
C ASP A 141 -5.72 0.34 -9.21
N ILE A 142 -4.59 0.10 -9.87
CA ILE A 142 -3.58 1.13 -10.17
C ILE A 142 -3.23 1.16 -11.67
N ALA A 143 -4.03 0.50 -12.51
CA ALA A 143 -3.79 0.47 -13.94
C ALA A 143 -3.98 1.87 -14.53
N SER A 144 -2.95 2.36 -15.20
CA SER A 144 -2.99 3.62 -15.93
C SER A 144 -3.49 3.33 -17.35
N GLY A 145 -4.81 3.36 -17.55
CA GLY A 145 -5.45 3.14 -18.85
C GLY A 145 -6.83 2.50 -18.73
N ASP A 146 -7.64 2.66 -19.77
CA ASP A 146 -8.97 2.06 -19.84
C ASP A 146 -8.86 0.54 -19.86
N HIS A 147 -9.57 -0.10 -18.94
CA HIS A 147 -9.69 -1.54 -18.87
C HIS A 147 -11.07 -1.93 -18.35
N PRO A 148 -11.61 -3.09 -18.77
CA PRO A 148 -12.93 -3.53 -18.34
C PRO A 148 -12.91 -3.86 -16.85
N PHE A 149 -13.82 -3.24 -16.09
CA PHE A 149 -13.91 -3.43 -14.64
C PHE A 149 -14.71 -4.69 -14.26
N ASP A 150 -15.71 -5.05 -15.06
CA ASP A 150 -16.64 -6.17 -14.79
C ASP A 150 -15.94 -7.49 -14.42
N PRO A 151 -14.87 -7.93 -15.13
CA PRO A 151 -14.20 -9.19 -14.81
C PRO A 151 -13.56 -9.20 -13.42
N TYR A 152 -13.18 -8.03 -12.89
CA TYR A 152 -12.55 -7.91 -11.57
C TYR A 152 -13.57 -7.90 -10.45
N VAL A 153 -14.79 -7.38 -10.70
CA VAL A 153 -15.90 -7.44 -9.75
C VAL A 153 -16.30 -8.88 -9.47
N GLU A 154 -16.27 -9.75 -10.50
CA GLU A 154 -16.56 -11.18 -10.34
C GLU A 154 -15.54 -11.92 -9.44
N LEU A 155 -14.32 -11.39 -9.32
CA LEU A 155 -13.28 -11.96 -8.45
C LEU A 155 -13.52 -11.64 -6.98
N LEU A 156 -14.20 -10.53 -6.69
CA LEU A 156 -14.47 -10.10 -5.33
C LEU A 156 -15.42 -11.09 -4.65
N LYS A 157 -15.06 -11.48 -3.43
CA LYS A 157 -15.99 -12.14 -2.52
C LYS A 157 -17.16 -11.20 -2.28
N LEU A 158 -18.38 -11.74 -2.38
CA LEU A 158 -19.56 -11.04 -1.88
C LEU A 158 -19.35 -10.80 -0.38
N VAL A 159 -19.32 -9.54 0.02
CA VAL A 159 -19.29 -9.16 1.43
C VAL A 159 -20.55 -9.74 2.08
N GLU A 160 -20.39 -10.72 2.96
CA GLU A 160 -21.44 -11.06 3.90
C GLU A 160 -21.65 -9.82 4.78
N PHE A 161 -22.79 -9.16 4.59
CA PHE A 161 -23.20 -8.05 5.43
C PHE A 161 -23.57 -8.62 6.81
N TRP A 162 -22.57 -8.77 7.67
CA TRP A 162 -22.77 -9.11 9.08
C TRP A 162 -23.39 -7.89 9.78
N SER A 163 -24.71 -7.82 9.79
CA SER A 163 -25.45 -6.93 10.69
C SER A 163 -25.28 -7.47 12.11
N TYR A 164 -24.37 -6.89 12.89
CA TYR A 164 -24.35 -7.11 14.34
C TYR A 164 -25.51 -6.33 14.94
N GLY A 165 -26.70 -6.94 14.93
CA GLY A 165 -27.93 -6.28 15.35
C GLY A 165 -29.15 -7.16 15.12
N GLY A 166 -29.11 -8.39 15.65
CA GLY A 166 -30.33 -9.15 15.82
C GLY A 166 -31.27 -8.38 16.76
N ILE A 167 -32.47 -8.07 16.28
CA ILE A 167 -33.61 -7.77 17.16
C ILE A 167 -34.07 -9.14 17.68
N PRO A 168 -34.01 -9.42 19.00
CA PRO A 168 -34.56 -10.66 19.53
C PRO A 168 -36.09 -10.62 19.41
N GLN A 169 -36.68 -11.73 18.93
CA GLN A 169 -38.10 -12.04 19.17
C GLN A 169 -38.23 -12.87 20.44
#